data_AF-A0A399YS49-F1
#
_entry.id   AF-A0A399YS49-F1
#
_cell.length_a   1.000
_cell.length_b   1.000
_cell.length_c   1.000
_cell.angle_alpha   90.00
_cell.angle_beta   90.00
_cell.angle_gamma   90.00
#
_symmetry.space_group_name_H-M   'P 1'
#
loop_
_entity.id
_entity.type
_entity.pdbx_description
1 polymer ?
#
loop_
_entity_poly.entity_id
_entity_poly.type
_entity_poly.pdbx_seq_one_letter_code
_entity_poly.pdbx_strand_id
1 'polypeptide(L)'
;MQSRADIERAISVVLVVSFPAAMYGIIQHYFLDPLPWVGDVTARVASTLGNSIFIGAFLILTIPLALARLIQTTERVSVAMPKRAAPFLYLAAFATFLTFAAAWGLSFDLGAKNFIEANYSGTLTAPQLNATSGAFALALGLSLVGIALWWGAAFLLKQRAANFLLLALYAVLLAVQLVALFFSQSRGPLLGLFGGLFAFFVLYALVRGARKLALGAVGLALGGMIFLAVLNVPNSPLEPLRELPYVGRLGRVFELEGGTGRVRVLIWQGALKLILPHEALWAPTTGDDVFNPLRPLVGYGPEAMYVAYNKFYPPELGTLESRNATPDRSHNEMFDALV
;
A
#
# COMPACT_ATOMS: atom_id res chain seq x y z
N MET A 1 26.10 -6.18 8.18
CA MET A 1 25.20 -5.15 8.74
C MET A 1 25.26 -5.26 10.25
N GLN A 2 26.11 -4.48 10.92
CA GLN A 2 26.28 -4.61 12.39
C GLN A 2 26.42 -3.27 13.13
N SER A 3 26.61 -2.14 12.42
CA SER A 3 26.66 -0.82 13.06
C SER A 3 25.36 -0.02 12.89
N ARG A 4 25.08 0.91 13.82
CA ARG A 4 23.98 1.88 13.68
C ARG A 4 24.08 2.67 12.36
N ALA A 5 25.30 2.99 11.93
CA ALA A 5 25.53 3.70 10.67
C ALA A 5 25.11 2.86 9.45
N ASP A 6 25.28 1.54 9.51
CA ASP A 6 24.83 0.64 8.43
C ASP A 6 23.32 0.65 8.30
N ILE A 7 22.59 0.63 9.42
CA ILE A 7 21.12 0.71 9.45
C ILE A 7 20.65 2.05 8.88
N GLU A 8 21.27 3.15 9.30
CA GLU A 8 20.93 4.49 8.82
C GLU A 8 21.15 4.61 7.30
N ARG A 9 22.23 4.01 6.78
CA ARG A 9 22.51 3.93 5.34
C ARG A 9 21.49 3.06 4.62
N ALA A 10 21.17 1.88 5.15
CA ALA A 10 20.18 0.98 4.57
C ALA A 10 18.80 1.66 4.46
N ILE A 11 18.36 2.36 5.51
CA ILE A 11 17.12 3.16 5.48
C ILE A 11 17.20 4.22 4.38
N SER A 12 18.30 4.96 4.28
CA SER A 12 18.45 5.99 3.24
C SER A 12 18.41 5.39 1.83
N VAL A 13 19.06 4.24 1.60
CA VAL A 13 19.03 3.54 0.31
C VAL A 13 17.61 3.10 -0.03
N VAL A 14 16.90 2.47 0.90
CA VAL A 14 15.50 2.05 0.70
C VAL A 14 14.60 3.24 0.39
N LEU A 15 14.78 4.37 1.07
CA LEU A 15 14.01 5.59 0.80
C LEU A 15 14.34 6.19 -0.58
N VAL A 16 15.61 6.21 -0.98
CA VAL A 16 16.01 6.67 -2.31
C VAL A 16 15.42 5.77 -3.40
N VAL A 17 15.46 4.44 -3.22
CA VAL A 17 14.88 3.48 -4.17
C VAL A 17 13.35 3.55 -4.20
N SER A 18 12.72 3.93 -3.09
CA SER A 18 11.26 4.07 -3.06
C SER A 18 10.73 5.23 -3.89
N PHE A 19 11.54 6.26 -4.13
CA PHE A 19 11.14 7.42 -4.92
C PHE A 19 10.84 7.05 -6.38
N PRO A 20 11.75 6.46 -7.17
CA PRO A 20 11.46 6.10 -8.57
C PRO A 20 10.32 5.09 -8.68
N ALA A 21 10.19 4.14 -7.73
CA ALA A 21 9.06 3.22 -7.70
C ALA A 21 7.72 3.97 -7.51
N ALA A 22 7.62 4.82 -6.48
CA ALA A 22 6.41 5.59 -6.23
C ALA A 22 6.10 6.55 -7.39
N MET A 23 7.11 7.28 -7.87
CA MET A 23 6.97 8.26 -8.95
C MET A 23 6.54 7.60 -10.26
N TYR A 24 7.08 6.42 -10.61
CA TYR A 24 6.66 5.72 -11.81
C TYR A 24 5.19 5.27 -11.75
N GLY A 25 4.69 4.90 -10.56
CA GLY A 25 3.25 4.68 -10.38
C GLY A 25 2.42 5.94 -10.66
N ILE A 26 2.89 7.12 -10.24
CA ILE A 26 2.21 8.39 -10.57
C ILE A 26 2.27 8.68 -12.07
N ILE A 27 3.40 8.43 -12.74
CA ILE A 27 3.54 8.57 -14.20
C ILE A 27 2.53 7.68 -14.93
N GLN A 28 2.31 6.45 -14.47
CA GLN A 28 1.27 5.57 -14.98
C GLN A 28 -0.13 6.17 -14.83
N HIS A 29 -0.48 6.64 -13.63
CA HIS A 29 -1.77 7.30 -13.36
C HIS A 29 -2.01 8.49 -14.30
N TYR A 30 -0.95 9.22 -14.64
CA TYR A 30 -1.00 10.40 -15.51
C TYR A 30 -1.07 10.05 -17.01
N PHE A 31 -1.23 8.79 -17.43
CA PHE A 31 -1.18 8.41 -18.87
C PHE A 31 0.15 8.79 -19.56
N LEU A 32 1.24 8.91 -18.80
CA LEU A 32 2.57 9.25 -19.34
C LEU A 32 3.47 8.02 -19.56
N ASP A 33 2.99 6.83 -19.19
CA ASP A 33 3.67 5.55 -19.42
C ASP A 33 3.26 4.95 -20.78
N PRO A 34 4.18 4.82 -21.75
CA PRO A 34 3.87 4.28 -23.08
C PRO A 34 3.90 2.75 -23.13
N LEU A 35 4.27 2.07 -22.04
CA LEU A 35 4.43 0.62 -22.05
C LEU A 35 3.08 -0.12 -22.17
N PRO A 36 3.02 -1.23 -22.95
CA PRO A 36 1.79 -1.96 -23.19
C PRO A 36 1.48 -2.92 -22.03
N TRP A 37 0.94 -2.38 -20.93
CA TRP A 37 0.52 -3.17 -19.78
C TRP A 37 -0.75 -3.98 -20.08
N VAL A 38 -0.84 -5.18 -19.52
CA VAL A 38 -2.02 -6.06 -19.67
C VAL A 38 -3.24 -5.49 -18.95
N GLY A 39 -3.03 -4.78 -17.84
CA GLY A 39 -4.10 -4.14 -17.06
C GLY A 39 -4.09 -2.62 -17.21
N ASP A 40 -5.21 -1.98 -16.86
CA ASP A 40 -5.31 -0.51 -16.82
C ASP A 40 -4.52 0.07 -15.63
N VAL A 41 -3.25 0.39 -15.90
CA VAL A 41 -2.34 1.01 -14.93
C VAL A 41 -2.66 2.48 -14.64
N THR A 42 -3.58 3.09 -15.39
CA THR A 42 -4.01 4.47 -15.18
C THR A 42 -5.08 4.56 -14.10
N ALA A 43 -6.00 3.59 -14.07
CA ALA A 43 -6.98 3.47 -12.99
C ALA A 43 -6.39 2.81 -11.73
N ARG A 44 -5.42 1.90 -11.91
CA ARG A 44 -4.81 1.13 -10.81
C ARG A 44 -3.33 0.87 -11.05
N VAL A 45 -2.48 1.72 -10.47
CA VAL A 45 -1.05 1.75 -10.80
C VAL A 45 -0.33 0.48 -10.36
N ALA A 46 0.55 -0.03 -11.22
CA ALA A 46 1.35 -1.22 -10.99
C ALA A 46 2.81 -0.89 -10.59
N SER A 47 3.27 0.31 -10.97
CA SER A 47 4.65 0.77 -10.83
C SER A 47 5.66 -0.21 -11.49
N THR A 48 6.94 -0.08 -11.17
CA THR A 48 8.04 -0.94 -11.64
C THR A 48 7.95 -2.36 -11.09
N LEU A 49 7.08 -2.59 -10.10
CA LEU A 49 6.83 -3.91 -9.50
C LEU A 49 5.75 -4.71 -10.25
N GLY A 50 5.13 -4.13 -11.29
CA GLY A 50 4.19 -4.82 -12.18
C GLY A 50 2.88 -5.25 -11.53
N ASN A 51 2.65 -4.92 -10.26
CA ASN A 51 1.42 -5.24 -9.55
C ASN A 51 1.13 -4.20 -8.45
N SER A 52 -0.10 -3.71 -8.42
CA SER A 52 -0.62 -2.74 -7.45
C SER A 52 -0.56 -3.22 -6.00
N ILE A 53 -0.68 -4.53 -5.75
CA ILE A 53 -0.52 -5.12 -4.43
C ILE A 53 0.96 -5.06 -4.00
N PHE A 54 1.89 -5.36 -4.90
CA PHE A 54 3.32 -5.37 -4.60
C PHE A 54 3.86 -3.96 -4.32
N ILE A 55 3.50 -2.96 -5.13
CA ILE A 55 3.85 -1.58 -4.83
C ILE A 55 3.20 -1.09 -3.54
N GLY A 56 1.94 -1.43 -3.28
CA GLY A 56 1.31 -1.10 -2.01
C GLY A 56 2.05 -1.72 -0.82
N ALA A 57 2.39 -3.01 -0.90
CA ALA A 57 3.12 -3.74 0.14
C ALA A 57 4.54 -3.18 0.37
N PHE A 58 5.22 -2.77 -0.69
CA PHE A 58 6.52 -2.11 -0.57
C PHE A 58 6.39 -0.73 0.09
N LEU A 59 5.42 0.08 -0.33
CA LEU A 59 5.24 1.44 0.19
C LEU A 59 4.82 1.47 1.66
N ILE A 60 4.03 0.50 2.14
CA ILE A 60 3.68 0.44 3.56
C ILE A 60 4.87 0.18 4.48
N LEU A 61 5.97 -0.37 3.95
CA LEU A 61 7.23 -0.53 4.68
C LEU A 61 8.06 0.76 4.67
N THR A 62 8.03 1.52 3.57
CA THR A 62 8.86 2.72 3.41
C THR A 62 8.22 3.99 3.95
N ILE A 63 6.89 4.10 3.97
CA ILE A 63 6.15 5.27 4.46
C ILE A 63 6.48 5.57 5.94
N PRO A 64 6.44 4.60 6.88
CA PRO A 64 6.81 4.86 8.28
C PRO A 64 8.26 5.34 8.42
N LEU A 65 9.17 4.83 7.58
CA LEU A 65 10.57 5.26 7.57
C LEU A 65 10.73 6.70 7.04
N ALA A 66 10.01 7.06 5.98
CA ALA A 66 9.99 8.42 5.45
C ALA A 66 9.41 9.41 6.46
N LEU A 67 8.31 9.02 7.13
CA LEU A 67 7.70 9.79 8.20
C LEU A 67 8.67 9.99 9.38
N ALA A 68 9.37 8.93 9.81
CA ALA A 68 10.40 9.03 10.84
C ALA A 68 11.50 10.02 10.46
N ARG A 69 11.98 9.98 9.21
CA ARG A 69 13.00 10.91 8.71
C ARG A 69 12.51 12.35 8.66
N LEU A 70 11.26 12.58 8.24
CA LEU A 70 10.66 13.90 8.22
C LEU A 70 10.55 14.46 9.65
N ILE A 71 10.06 13.67 10.61
CA ILE A 71 9.97 14.07 12.03
C ILE A 71 11.36 14.39 12.59
N GLN A 72 12.33 13.48 12.45
CA GLN A 72 13.70 13.70 12.94
C GLN A 72 14.35 14.95 12.33
N THR A 73 14.12 15.19 11.05
CA THR A 73 14.69 16.36 10.38
C THR A 73 14.01 17.66 10.86
N THR A 74 12.70 17.62 11.08
CA THR A 74 11.93 18.74 11.63
C THR A 74 12.38 19.05 13.07
N GLU A 75 12.61 18.03 13.88
CA GLU A 75 13.17 18.17 15.24
C GLU A 75 14.55 18.84 15.20
N ARG A 76 15.46 18.40 14.32
CA ARG A 76 16.79 19.02 14.17
C ARG A 76 16.71 20.50 13.80
N VAL A 77 15.79 20.88 12.92
CA VAL A 77 15.57 22.30 12.56
C VAL A 77 14.98 23.05 13.76
N SER A 78 14.03 22.44 14.48
CA SER A 78 13.36 23.06 15.63
C SER A 78 14.30 23.41 16.79
N VAL A 79 15.36 22.63 17.00
CA VAL A 79 16.35 22.85 18.08
C VAL A 79 17.07 24.19 17.92
N ALA A 80 17.28 24.64 16.68
CA ALA A 80 17.94 25.90 16.38
C ALA A 80 16.96 27.11 16.40
N MET A 81 15.69 26.88 16.70
CA MET A 81 14.63 27.90 16.72
C MET A 81 14.15 28.22 18.14
N PRO A 82 13.60 29.43 18.37
CA PRO A 82 12.90 29.73 19.62
C PRO A 82 11.75 28.75 19.89
N LYS A 83 11.53 28.33 21.14
CA LYS A 83 10.45 27.39 21.52
C LYS A 83 9.06 27.81 21.04
N ARG A 84 8.79 29.13 20.97
CA ARG A 84 7.52 29.68 20.45
C ARG A 84 7.35 29.49 18.94
N ALA A 85 8.44 29.38 18.18
CA ALA A 85 8.43 29.19 16.73
C ALA A 85 8.33 27.72 16.31
N ALA A 86 8.73 26.79 17.19
CA ALA A 86 8.67 25.34 16.94
C ALA A 86 7.31 24.84 16.41
N PRO A 87 6.14 25.15 17.01
CA PRO A 87 4.85 24.66 16.49
C PRO A 87 4.57 25.14 15.07
N PHE A 88 4.97 26.37 14.71
CA PHE A 88 4.80 26.89 13.36
C PHE A 88 5.68 26.18 12.33
N LEU A 89 6.89 25.74 12.73
CA LEU A 89 7.73 24.91 11.88
C LEU A 89 7.07 23.56 11.58
N TYR A 90 6.51 22.88 12.59
CA TYR A 90 5.78 21.63 12.38
C TYR A 90 4.55 21.83 11.50
N LEU A 91 3.80 22.91 11.71
CA LEU A 91 2.67 23.27 10.87
C LEU A 91 3.10 23.55 9.42
N ALA A 92 4.20 24.27 9.22
CA ALA A 92 4.75 24.54 7.89
C ALA A 92 5.23 23.26 7.19
N ALA A 93 5.89 22.35 7.92
CA ALA A 93 6.31 21.06 7.39
C ALA A 93 5.11 20.20 6.98
N PHE A 94 4.07 20.17 7.81
CA PHE A 94 2.83 19.46 7.51
C PHE A 94 2.07 20.08 6.33
N ALA A 95 1.95 21.41 6.28
CA ALA A 95 1.34 22.12 5.17
C ALA A 95 2.11 21.88 3.86
N THR A 96 3.44 21.89 3.91
CA THR A 96 4.30 21.57 2.76
C THR A 96 4.02 20.16 2.25
N PHE A 97 3.97 19.16 3.15
CA PHE A 97 3.60 17.80 2.79
C PHE A 97 2.22 17.75 2.12
N LEU A 98 1.20 18.41 2.70
CA LEU A 98 -0.14 18.44 2.12
C LEU A 98 -0.17 19.11 0.75
N THR A 99 0.57 20.19 0.56
CA THR A 99 0.69 20.86 -0.74
C THR A 99 1.29 19.94 -1.79
N PHE A 100 2.37 19.21 -1.46
CA PHE A 100 2.95 18.24 -2.38
C PHE A 100 2.01 17.06 -2.66
N ALA A 101 1.34 16.55 -1.64
CA ALA A 101 0.37 15.47 -1.80
C ALA A 101 -0.81 15.91 -2.68
N ALA A 102 -1.31 17.13 -2.50
CA ALA A 102 -2.35 17.70 -3.34
C ALA A 102 -1.86 17.95 -4.77
N ALA A 103 -0.65 18.49 -4.95
CA ALA A 103 -0.08 18.74 -6.26
C ALA A 103 0.03 17.44 -7.08
N TRP A 104 0.57 16.37 -6.50
CA TRP A 104 0.73 15.08 -7.17
C TRP A 104 -0.54 14.22 -7.19
N GLY A 105 -1.45 14.41 -6.23
CA GLY A 105 -2.69 13.63 -6.14
C GLY A 105 -3.83 14.20 -6.98
N LEU A 106 -3.83 15.51 -7.24
CA LEU A 106 -4.99 16.21 -7.80
C LEU A 106 -4.72 16.92 -9.14
N SER A 107 -3.47 17.22 -9.51
CA SER A 107 -3.21 18.02 -10.72
C SER A 107 -3.72 17.37 -12.00
N PHE A 108 -3.62 16.03 -12.08
CA PHE A 108 -4.16 15.26 -13.19
C PHE A 108 -5.68 15.09 -13.09
N ASP A 109 -6.17 14.65 -11.93
CA ASP A 109 -7.58 14.33 -11.70
C ASP A 109 -8.52 15.53 -11.85
N LEU A 110 -8.09 16.73 -11.44
CA LEU A 110 -8.88 17.97 -11.59
C LEU A 110 -8.77 18.61 -12.97
N GLY A 111 -7.82 18.16 -13.81
CA GLY A 111 -7.50 18.76 -15.09
C GLY A 111 -7.64 17.77 -16.24
N ALA A 112 -6.53 17.13 -16.60
CA ALA A 112 -6.39 16.34 -17.80
C ALA A 112 -7.28 15.08 -17.81
N LYS A 113 -7.60 14.49 -16.65
CA LYS A 113 -8.35 13.23 -16.55
C LYS A 113 -9.69 13.26 -17.27
N ASN A 114 -10.55 14.22 -16.91
CA ASN A 114 -11.89 14.36 -17.50
C ASN A 114 -11.83 14.61 -19.02
N PHE A 115 -10.81 15.33 -19.47
CA PHE A 115 -10.58 15.61 -20.89
C PHE A 115 -10.14 14.36 -21.67
N ILE A 116 -9.37 13.46 -21.03
CA ILE A 116 -8.90 12.21 -21.63
C ILE A 116 -10.02 11.17 -21.63
N GLU A 117 -10.62 10.87 -20.47
CA GLU A 117 -11.62 9.81 -20.30
C GLU A 117 -12.85 10.00 -21.19
N ALA A 118 -13.23 11.24 -21.48
CA ALA A 118 -14.36 11.54 -22.36
C ALA A 118 -14.13 11.13 -23.82
N ASN A 119 -12.88 11.05 -24.30
CA ASN A 119 -12.54 10.87 -25.71
C ASN A 119 -11.31 9.97 -25.93
N TYR A 120 -11.08 8.98 -25.06
CA TYR A 120 -9.91 8.11 -25.17
C TYR A 120 -10.16 6.98 -26.17
N SER A 121 -9.33 6.92 -27.22
CA SER A 121 -9.40 5.92 -28.29
C SER A 121 -8.26 4.89 -28.25
N GLY A 122 -7.55 4.78 -27.13
CA GLY A 122 -6.37 3.93 -26.95
C GLY A 122 -5.03 4.64 -27.17
N THR A 123 -5.03 5.80 -27.84
CA THR A 123 -3.85 6.66 -28.02
C THR A 123 -4.16 8.10 -27.68
N LEU A 124 -3.27 8.79 -26.97
CA LEU A 124 -3.46 10.21 -26.66
C LEU A 124 -3.29 11.06 -27.92
N THR A 125 -4.24 11.95 -28.17
CA THR A 125 -4.09 13.05 -29.13
C THR A 125 -3.08 14.08 -28.61
N ALA A 126 -2.51 14.91 -29.50
CA ALA A 126 -1.55 15.95 -29.09
C ALA A 126 -2.10 16.90 -28.00
N PRO A 127 -3.36 17.37 -28.04
CA PRO A 127 -3.94 18.16 -26.96
C PRO A 127 -4.03 17.40 -25.63
N GLN A 128 -4.39 16.11 -25.66
CA GLN A 128 -4.46 15.27 -24.45
C GLN A 128 -3.08 15.03 -23.85
N LEU A 129 -2.08 14.77 -24.68
CA LEU A 129 -0.69 14.63 -24.26
C LEU A 129 -0.16 15.91 -23.61
N ASN A 130 -0.46 17.07 -24.20
CA ASN A 130 -0.09 18.36 -23.63
C ASN A 130 -0.79 18.63 -22.30
N ALA A 131 -2.08 18.28 -22.18
CA ALA A 131 -2.83 18.44 -20.93
C ALA A 131 -2.23 17.60 -19.79
N THR A 132 -1.93 16.32 -20.03
CA THR A 132 -1.32 15.48 -18.99
C THR A 132 0.11 15.88 -18.67
N SER A 133 0.93 16.17 -19.68
CA SER A 133 2.30 16.65 -19.48
C SER A 133 2.32 17.98 -18.72
N GLY A 134 1.34 18.85 -18.98
CA GLY A 134 1.12 20.09 -18.24
C GLY A 134 0.74 19.86 -16.78
N ALA A 135 -0.15 18.91 -16.50
CA ALA A 135 -0.52 18.54 -15.12
C ALA A 135 0.67 17.97 -14.34
N PHE A 136 1.51 17.16 -14.98
CA PHE A 136 2.75 16.65 -14.42
C PHE A 136 3.75 17.79 -14.16
N ALA A 137 3.98 18.65 -15.17
CA ALA A 137 4.89 19.79 -15.06
C ALA A 137 4.45 20.78 -13.97
N LEU A 138 3.14 20.98 -13.79
CA LEU A 138 2.59 21.78 -12.69
C LEU A 138 2.94 21.18 -11.32
N ALA A 139 2.70 19.88 -11.13
CA ALA A 139 3.01 19.21 -9.86
C ALA A 139 4.50 19.24 -9.54
N LEU A 140 5.34 18.99 -10.56
CA LEU A 140 6.79 19.10 -10.46
C LEU A 140 7.23 20.54 -10.13
N GLY A 141 6.69 21.53 -10.85
CA GLY A 141 6.97 22.95 -10.64
C GLY A 141 6.62 23.41 -9.22
N LEU A 142 5.44 23.07 -8.73
CA LEU A 142 5.03 23.35 -7.34
C LEU A 142 5.97 22.69 -6.32
N SER A 143 6.43 21.47 -6.61
CA SER A 143 7.41 20.77 -5.77
C SER A 143 8.75 21.50 -5.72
N LEU A 144 9.27 21.91 -6.88
CA LEU A 144 10.52 22.68 -6.99
C LEU A 144 10.43 24.04 -6.31
N VAL A 145 9.31 24.75 -6.47
CA VAL A 145 9.05 26.02 -5.78
C VAL A 145 9.01 25.81 -4.27
N GLY A 146 8.32 24.79 -3.77
CA GLY A 146 8.29 24.47 -2.34
C GLY A 146 9.69 24.17 -1.78
N ILE A 147 10.50 23.40 -2.50
CA ILE A 147 11.90 23.13 -2.11
C ILE A 147 12.71 24.43 -2.09
N ALA A 148 12.57 25.29 -3.09
CA ALA A 148 13.24 26.59 -3.16
C ALA A 148 12.82 27.52 -2.01
N LEU A 149 11.54 27.49 -1.60
CA LEU A 149 11.05 28.26 -0.45
C LEU A 149 11.67 27.77 0.86
N TRP A 150 11.81 26.46 1.07
CA TRP A 150 12.52 25.92 2.25
C TRP A 150 14.00 26.27 2.25
N TRP A 151 14.64 26.27 1.09
CA TRP A 151 16.02 26.74 0.94
C TRP A 151 16.17 28.23 1.27
N GLY A 152 15.28 29.07 0.73
CA GLY A 152 15.22 30.51 1.03
C GLY A 152 14.93 30.79 2.51
N ALA A 153 14.03 30.04 3.14
CA ALA A 153 13.77 30.11 4.56
C ALA A 153 15.02 29.81 5.39
N ALA A 154 15.81 28.80 5.01
CA ALA A 154 17.07 28.51 5.69
C ALA A 154 18.05 29.69 5.62
N PHE A 155 18.15 30.35 4.47
CA PHE A 155 18.99 31.53 4.28
C PHE A 155 18.52 32.72 5.12
N LEU A 156 17.22 33.04 5.09
CA LEU A 156 16.63 34.12 5.88
C LEU A 156 16.81 33.91 7.38
N LEU A 157 16.70 32.65 7.83
CA LEU A 157 16.87 32.26 9.21
C LEU A 157 18.35 32.08 9.61
N LYS A 158 19.29 32.27 8.67
CA LYS A 158 20.74 32.06 8.86
C LYS A 158 21.07 30.67 9.41
N GLN A 159 20.33 29.65 8.97
CA GLN A 159 20.46 28.26 9.38
C GLN A 159 21.15 27.41 8.31
N ARG A 160 21.56 26.19 8.68
CA ARG A 160 22.12 25.23 7.73
C ARG A 160 21.07 24.78 6.71
N ALA A 161 21.26 25.18 5.45
CA ALA A 161 20.36 24.85 4.34
C ALA A 161 20.07 23.35 4.18
N ALA A 162 21.06 22.49 4.46
CA ALA A 162 20.92 21.04 4.33
C ALA A 162 19.73 20.46 5.10
N ASN A 163 19.45 20.94 6.33
CA ASN A 163 18.35 20.41 7.12
C ASN A 163 16.97 20.83 6.58
N PHE A 164 16.86 22.04 6.04
CA PHE A 164 15.63 22.55 5.44
C PHE A 164 15.35 21.86 4.10
N LEU A 165 16.40 21.64 3.30
CA LEU A 165 16.30 20.87 2.06
C LEU A 165 15.88 19.43 2.34
N LEU A 166 16.50 18.76 3.31
CA LEU A 166 16.10 17.40 3.71
C LEU A 166 14.65 17.34 4.18
N LEU A 167 14.19 18.36 4.93
CA LEU A 167 12.79 18.45 5.34
C LEU A 167 11.86 18.49 4.13
N ALA A 168 12.14 19.38 3.17
CA ALA A 168 11.35 19.47 1.94
C ALA A 168 11.40 18.18 1.12
N LEU A 169 12.58 17.56 0.97
CA LEU A 169 12.75 16.32 0.22
C LEU A 169 12.02 15.14 0.87
N TYR A 170 12.07 15.00 2.20
CA TYR A 170 11.29 13.96 2.88
C TYR A 170 9.79 14.24 2.83
N ALA A 171 9.37 15.50 2.82
CA ALA A 171 7.95 15.85 2.61
C ALA A 171 7.47 15.48 1.20
N VAL A 172 8.25 15.78 0.15
CA VAL A 172 7.96 15.35 -1.23
C VAL A 172 7.93 13.82 -1.31
N LEU A 173 8.95 13.14 -0.77
CA LEU A 173 9.03 11.68 -0.80
C LEU A 173 7.81 11.04 -0.15
N LEU A 174 7.44 11.49 1.05
CA LEU A 174 6.27 10.98 1.77
C LEU A 174 4.97 11.25 0.99
N ALA A 175 4.84 12.43 0.38
CA ALA A 175 3.70 12.77 -0.47
C ALA A 175 3.60 11.84 -1.69
N VAL A 176 4.68 11.66 -2.45
CA VAL A 176 4.73 10.79 -3.63
C VAL A 176 4.44 9.33 -3.24
N GLN A 177 4.99 8.83 -2.13
CA GLN A 177 4.70 7.49 -1.62
C GLN A 177 3.22 7.30 -1.26
N LEU A 178 2.60 8.26 -0.56
CA LEU A 178 1.20 8.17 -0.18
C LEU A 178 0.25 8.31 -1.37
N VAL A 179 0.57 9.19 -2.32
CA VAL A 179 -0.18 9.35 -3.57
C VAL A 179 -0.09 8.08 -4.43
N ALA A 180 1.11 7.51 -4.59
CA ALA A 180 1.27 6.25 -5.32
C ALA A 180 0.54 5.08 -4.65
N LEU A 181 0.57 5.01 -3.31
CA LEU A 181 -0.21 4.02 -2.57
C LEU A 181 -1.71 4.22 -2.79
N PHE A 182 -2.19 5.47 -2.79
CA PHE A 182 -3.58 5.79 -3.06
C PHE A 182 -3.99 5.36 -4.48
N PHE A 183 -3.19 5.69 -5.50
CA PHE A 183 -3.43 5.27 -6.89
C PHE A 183 -3.30 3.76 -7.11
N SER A 184 -2.65 3.02 -6.21
CA SER A 184 -2.63 1.54 -6.28
C SER A 184 -4.00 0.91 -6.02
N GLN A 185 -4.93 1.66 -5.41
CA GLN A 185 -6.28 1.21 -5.02
C GLN A 185 -6.27 -0.14 -4.26
N SER A 186 -5.16 -0.45 -3.59
CA SER A 186 -4.95 -1.75 -2.97
C SER A 186 -5.39 -1.73 -1.51
N ARG A 187 -6.54 -2.36 -1.25
CA ARG A 187 -7.18 -2.36 0.09
C ARG A 187 -6.31 -2.99 1.18
N GLY A 188 -5.66 -4.11 0.86
CA GLY A 188 -4.78 -4.83 1.81
C GLY A 188 -3.63 -3.93 2.31
N PRO A 189 -2.80 -3.38 1.42
CA PRO A 189 -1.82 -2.36 1.75
C PRO A 189 -2.37 -1.15 2.50
N LEU A 190 -3.52 -0.59 2.12
CA LEU A 190 -4.11 0.54 2.86
C LEU A 190 -4.43 0.17 4.32
N LEU A 191 -5.02 -1.01 4.57
CA LEU A 191 -5.26 -1.53 5.91
C LEU A 191 -3.95 -1.80 6.65
N GLY A 192 -2.96 -2.35 5.96
CA GLY A 192 -1.61 -2.55 6.48
C GLY A 192 -0.93 -1.25 6.89
N LEU A 193 -1.12 -0.16 6.13
CA LEU A 193 -0.61 1.16 6.49
C LEU A 193 -1.26 1.67 7.78
N PHE A 194 -2.58 1.52 7.95
CA PHE A 194 -3.25 1.93 9.19
C PHE A 194 -2.68 1.18 10.40
N GLY A 195 -2.52 -0.15 10.29
CA GLY A 195 -1.89 -0.96 11.34
C GLY A 195 -0.43 -0.56 11.61
N GLY A 196 0.34 -0.31 10.54
CA GLY A 196 1.73 0.10 10.62
C GLY A 196 1.92 1.49 11.23
N LEU A 197 1.10 2.48 10.84
CA LEU A 197 1.12 3.83 11.42
C LEU A 197 0.66 3.81 12.87
N PHE A 198 -0.35 3.01 13.22
CA PHE A 198 -0.75 2.81 14.60
C PHE A 198 0.42 2.30 15.44
N ALA A 199 1.06 1.21 15.02
CA ALA A 199 2.24 0.67 15.71
C ALA A 199 3.38 1.70 15.79
N PHE A 200 3.64 2.43 14.70
CA PHE A 200 4.63 3.49 14.64
C PHE A 200 4.38 4.58 15.70
N PHE A 201 3.16 5.12 15.79
CA PHE A 201 2.86 6.19 16.76
C PHE A 201 2.86 5.69 18.21
N VAL A 202 2.43 4.45 18.46
CA VAL A 202 2.53 3.83 19.79
C VAL A 202 4.01 3.70 20.20
N LEU A 203 4.84 3.12 19.33
CA LEU A 203 6.28 2.98 19.59
C LEU A 203 6.96 4.35 19.74
N TYR A 204 6.61 5.31 18.88
CA TYR A 204 7.11 6.68 18.96
C TYR A 204 6.76 7.33 20.31
N ALA A 205 5.51 7.20 20.77
CA ALA A 205 5.08 7.70 22.07
C ALA A 205 5.85 7.02 23.23
N LEU A 206 6.07 5.71 23.16
CA LEU A 206 6.85 4.97 24.15
C LEU A 206 8.31 5.43 24.20
N VAL A 207 8.95 5.60 23.05
CA VAL A 207 10.33 6.12 22.93
C VAL A 207 10.43 7.54 23.49
N ARG A 208 9.37 8.36 23.35
CA ARG A 208 9.29 9.71 23.92
C ARG A 208 8.88 9.73 25.40
N GLY A 209 8.73 8.58 26.06
CA GLY A 209 8.32 8.47 27.46
C GLY A 209 6.84 8.78 27.71
N ALA A 210 6.04 9.01 26.67
CA ALA A 210 4.63 9.35 26.75
C ALA A 210 3.73 8.11 26.90
N ARG A 211 4.02 7.26 27.90
CA ARG A 211 3.36 5.95 28.09
C ARG A 211 1.84 6.04 28.22
N LYS A 212 1.31 7.10 28.83
CA LYS A 212 -0.15 7.32 28.95
C LYS A 212 -0.82 7.51 27.59
N LEU A 213 -0.18 8.24 26.68
CA LEU A 213 -0.69 8.42 25.31
C LEU A 213 -0.63 7.10 24.53
N ALA A 214 0.45 6.33 24.67
CA ALA A 214 0.57 5.01 24.06
C ALA A 214 -0.53 4.05 24.54
N LEU A 215 -0.75 3.97 25.86
CA LEU A 215 -1.80 3.14 26.45
C LEU A 215 -3.21 3.60 26.03
N GLY A 216 -3.45 4.92 25.99
CA GLY A 216 -4.71 5.47 25.51
C GLY A 216 -4.99 5.13 24.04
N ALA A 217 -3.97 5.22 23.18
CA ALA A 217 -4.08 4.85 21.76
C ALA A 217 -4.37 3.35 21.60
N VAL A 218 -3.68 2.49 22.35
CA VAL A 218 -3.93 1.03 22.34
C VAL A 218 -5.35 0.72 22.83
N GLY A 219 -5.79 1.34 23.93
CA GLY A 219 -7.16 1.18 24.43
C GLY A 219 -8.21 1.60 23.41
N LEU A 220 -8.00 2.72 22.73
CA LEU A 220 -8.90 3.21 21.67
C LEU A 220 -8.94 2.25 20.47
N ALA A 221 -7.79 1.74 20.02
CA ALA A 221 -7.72 0.80 18.91
C ALA A 221 -8.41 -0.53 19.25
N LEU A 222 -8.20 -1.07 20.46
CA LEU A 222 -8.89 -2.26 20.94
C LEU A 222 -10.40 -2.02 21.03
N GLY A 223 -10.82 -0.88 21.57
CA GLY A 223 -12.23 -0.49 21.61
C GLY A 223 -12.85 -0.39 20.22
N GLY A 224 -12.14 0.18 19.26
CA GLY A 224 -12.55 0.25 17.85
C GLY A 224 -12.65 -1.13 17.20
N MET A 225 -11.70 -2.03 17.44
CA MET A 225 -11.75 -3.42 16.94
C MET A 225 -12.91 -4.20 17.55
N ILE A 226 -13.17 -4.05 18.86
CA ILE A 226 -14.31 -4.68 19.52
C ILE A 226 -15.61 -4.13 18.96
N PHE A 227 -15.71 -2.80 18.77
CA PHE A 227 -16.87 -2.17 18.15
C PHE A 227 -17.13 -2.72 16.74
N LEU A 228 -16.09 -2.81 15.90
CA LEU A 228 -16.21 -3.40 14.56
C LEU A 228 -16.55 -4.89 14.61
N ALA A 229 -16.00 -5.66 15.56
CA ALA A 229 -16.34 -7.07 15.74
C ALA A 229 -17.81 -7.25 16.14
N VAL A 230 -18.32 -6.46 17.08
CA VAL A 230 -19.73 -6.50 17.49
C VAL A 230 -20.63 -6.05 16.34
N LEU A 231 -20.28 -4.96 15.64
CA LEU A 231 -20.96 -4.53 14.41
C LEU A 231 -20.95 -5.63 13.34
N ASN A 232 -19.89 -6.45 13.30
CA ASN A 232 -19.62 -7.72 12.60
C ASN A 232 -20.61 -8.90 12.81
N VAL A 233 -21.23 -9.01 13.98
CA VAL A 233 -21.98 -10.21 14.38
C VAL A 233 -23.44 -10.14 13.92
N PRO A 234 -24.00 -11.20 13.28
CA PRO A 234 -25.43 -11.29 12.95
C PRO A 234 -26.30 -11.22 14.22
N ASN A 235 -27.40 -10.47 14.20
CA ASN A 235 -28.28 -10.20 15.36
C ASN A 235 -27.61 -9.42 16.51
N SER A 236 -26.56 -8.65 16.23
CA SER A 236 -25.97 -7.77 17.25
C SER A 236 -26.85 -6.55 17.50
N PRO A 237 -26.80 -5.96 18.71
CA PRO A 237 -27.51 -4.70 18.99
C PRO A 237 -27.02 -3.51 18.14
N LEU A 238 -25.91 -3.67 17.41
CA LEU A 238 -25.33 -2.66 16.52
C LEU A 238 -25.65 -2.92 15.03
N GLU A 239 -26.28 -4.05 14.69
CA GLU A 239 -26.63 -4.43 13.32
C GLU A 239 -27.40 -3.34 12.54
N PRO A 240 -28.36 -2.61 13.13
CA PRO A 240 -29.07 -1.52 12.43
C PRO A 240 -28.14 -0.40 11.94
N LEU A 241 -26.96 -0.22 12.54
CA LEU A 241 -25.99 0.79 12.13
C LEU A 241 -25.30 0.45 10.80
N ARG A 242 -25.39 -0.79 10.32
CA ARG A 242 -24.88 -1.19 9.00
C ARG A 242 -25.67 -0.58 7.85
N GLU A 243 -26.93 -0.23 8.06
CA GLU A 243 -27.79 0.36 7.03
C GLU A 243 -27.58 1.87 6.88
N LEU A 244 -26.86 2.49 7.82
CA LEU A 244 -26.54 3.91 7.73
C LEU A 244 -25.55 4.20 6.59
N PRO A 245 -25.77 5.28 5.81
CA PRO A 245 -24.80 5.75 4.83
C PRO A 245 -23.42 5.92 5.48
N TYR A 246 -22.35 5.56 4.77
CA TYR A 246 -20.94 5.59 5.21
C TYR A 246 -20.54 4.53 6.25
N VAL A 247 -21.37 4.19 7.25
CA VAL A 247 -21.08 3.14 8.25
C VAL A 247 -21.18 1.74 7.63
N GLY A 248 -22.15 1.52 6.74
CA GLY A 248 -22.29 0.27 6.00
C GLY A 248 -21.10 -0.09 5.12
N ARG A 249 -20.33 0.88 4.62
CA ARG A 249 -19.12 0.61 3.79
C ARG A 249 -17.96 0.03 4.60
N LEU A 250 -17.86 0.35 5.89
CA LEU A 250 -16.85 -0.22 6.80
C LEU A 250 -17.22 -1.65 7.23
N GLY A 251 -18.51 -1.99 7.27
CA GLY A 251 -18.99 -3.36 7.49
C GLY A 251 -18.71 -4.32 6.33
N ARG A 252 -18.52 -3.81 5.11
CA ARG A 252 -18.22 -4.61 3.91
C ARG A 252 -16.74 -4.91 3.69
N VAL A 253 -15.86 -4.46 4.59
CA VAL A 253 -14.41 -4.77 4.51
C VAL A 253 -14.15 -6.28 4.69
N PHE A 254 -15.09 -6.99 5.33
CA PHE A 254 -15.07 -8.44 5.51
C PHE A 254 -15.98 -9.21 4.52
N GLU A 255 -16.51 -8.57 3.47
CA GLU A 255 -17.27 -9.28 2.42
C GLU A 255 -16.33 -10.20 1.62
N LEU A 256 -16.29 -11.47 2.02
CA LEU A 256 -15.56 -12.56 1.34
C LEU A 256 -16.29 -13.06 0.08
N GLU A 257 -17.49 -12.55 -0.20
CA GLU A 257 -18.38 -13.03 -1.25
C GLU A 257 -18.18 -12.34 -2.62
N GLY A 258 -17.41 -11.23 -2.67
CA GLY A 258 -17.17 -10.47 -3.90
C GLY A 258 -15.72 -10.45 -4.38
N GLY A 259 -15.50 -10.58 -5.69
CA GLY A 259 -14.21 -10.37 -6.35
C GLY A 259 -13.10 -11.36 -5.92
N THR A 260 -11.89 -10.84 -5.68
CA THR A 260 -10.70 -11.64 -5.35
C THR A 260 -10.79 -12.37 -3.99
N GLY A 261 -11.67 -11.93 -3.09
CA GLY A 261 -11.94 -12.63 -1.82
C GLY A 261 -12.60 -13.98 -2.06
N ARG A 262 -13.60 -14.02 -2.94
CA ARG A 262 -14.31 -15.25 -3.32
C ARG A 262 -13.39 -16.26 -3.99
N VAL A 263 -12.53 -15.79 -4.89
CA VAL A 263 -11.46 -16.58 -5.52
C VAL A 263 -10.61 -17.28 -4.45
N ARG A 264 -10.13 -16.54 -3.44
CA ARG A 264 -9.35 -17.12 -2.34
C ARG A 264 -10.12 -18.15 -1.52
N VAL A 265 -11.39 -17.87 -1.19
CA VAL A 265 -12.22 -18.84 -0.46
C VAL A 265 -12.38 -20.14 -1.24
N LEU A 266 -12.61 -20.06 -2.55
CA LEU A 266 -12.71 -21.25 -3.40
C LEU A 266 -11.37 -21.99 -3.49
N ILE A 267 -10.26 -21.25 -3.63
CA ILE A 267 -8.91 -21.85 -3.58
C ILE A 267 -8.69 -22.60 -2.27
N TRP A 268 -9.07 -22.00 -1.14
CA TRP A 268 -8.96 -22.62 0.18
C TRP A 268 -9.86 -23.85 0.33
N GLN A 269 -11.05 -23.85 -0.26
CA GLN A 269 -11.92 -25.03 -0.27
C GLN A 269 -11.29 -26.18 -1.05
N GLY A 270 -10.68 -25.93 -2.20
CA GLY A 270 -9.94 -26.94 -2.95
C GLY A 270 -8.71 -27.44 -2.19
N ALA A 271 -7.94 -26.52 -1.60
CA ALA A 271 -6.74 -26.84 -0.84
C ALA A 271 -7.08 -27.68 0.41
N LEU A 272 -8.16 -27.35 1.10
CA LEU A 272 -8.64 -28.12 2.24
C LEU A 272 -9.02 -29.55 1.83
N LYS A 273 -9.65 -29.74 0.66
CA LYS A 273 -9.96 -31.08 0.14
C LYS A 273 -8.71 -31.89 -0.24
N LEU A 274 -7.65 -31.21 -0.69
CA LEU A 274 -6.35 -31.81 -1.00
C LEU A 274 -5.53 -32.13 0.28
N ILE A 275 -5.68 -31.36 1.35
CA ILE A 275 -4.98 -31.62 2.62
C ILE A 275 -5.68 -32.71 3.43
N LEU A 276 -7.01 -32.74 3.40
CA LEU A 276 -7.79 -33.75 4.13
C LEU A 276 -7.70 -35.13 3.45
N PRO A 277 -7.97 -36.23 4.18
CA PRO A 277 -7.95 -37.56 3.61
C PRO A 277 -8.80 -37.66 2.33
N HIS A 278 -8.16 -38.04 1.22
CA HIS A 278 -8.76 -38.19 -0.09
C HIS A 278 -8.16 -39.39 -0.83
N GLU A 279 -8.69 -39.74 -2.00
CA GLU A 279 -8.12 -40.79 -2.85
C GLU A 279 -6.74 -40.40 -3.38
N ALA A 280 -5.80 -41.35 -3.43
CA ALA A 280 -4.44 -41.09 -3.92
C ALA A 280 -4.43 -40.39 -5.28
N LEU A 281 -3.54 -39.41 -5.42
CA LEU A 281 -3.27 -38.79 -6.70
C LEU A 281 -2.51 -39.77 -7.59
N TRP A 282 -2.86 -39.79 -8.87
CA TRP A 282 -2.20 -40.64 -9.86
C TRP A 282 -1.27 -39.81 -10.73
N ALA A 283 -0.07 -40.33 -10.98
CA ALA A 283 0.89 -39.74 -11.90
C ALA A 283 1.28 -40.75 -13.01
N PRO A 284 1.41 -40.31 -14.29
CA PRO A 284 1.73 -41.20 -15.41
C PRO A 284 3.03 -41.99 -15.25
N THR A 285 4.00 -41.45 -14.52
CA THR A 285 5.34 -42.00 -14.37
C THR A 285 5.51 -42.90 -13.15
N THR A 286 4.68 -42.71 -12.13
CA THR A 286 4.87 -43.34 -10.81
C THR A 286 3.63 -44.07 -10.28
N GLY A 287 2.48 -43.93 -10.94
CA GLY A 287 1.22 -44.52 -10.51
C GLY A 287 0.59 -43.74 -9.36
N ASP A 288 -0.12 -44.44 -8.48
CA ASP A 288 -0.78 -43.83 -7.33
C ASP A 288 0.23 -43.40 -6.25
N ASP A 289 -0.04 -42.25 -5.63
CA ASP A 289 0.76 -41.73 -4.52
C ASP A 289 0.64 -42.60 -3.27
N VAL A 290 1.63 -43.48 -3.08
CA VAL A 290 1.74 -44.38 -1.91
C VAL A 290 1.83 -43.63 -0.58
N PHE A 291 2.26 -42.36 -0.60
CA PHE A 291 2.39 -41.52 0.60
C PHE A 291 1.13 -40.72 0.89
N ASN A 292 0.05 -40.90 0.14
CA ASN A 292 -1.22 -40.20 0.33
C ASN A 292 -1.71 -40.17 1.80
N PRO A 293 -1.63 -41.25 2.60
CA PRO A 293 -2.03 -41.20 4.02
C PRO A 293 -1.21 -40.24 4.89
N LEU A 294 0.01 -39.90 4.47
CA LEU A 294 0.90 -38.97 5.18
C LEU A 294 0.76 -37.52 4.71
N ARG A 295 0.15 -37.27 3.55
CA ARG A 295 -0.01 -35.93 2.97
C ARG A 295 -0.70 -34.91 3.88
N PRO A 296 -1.70 -35.28 4.72
CA PRO A 296 -2.25 -34.34 5.69
C PRO A 296 -1.23 -33.79 6.70
N LEU A 297 -0.09 -34.48 6.89
CA LEU A 297 0.97 -34.10 7.84
C LEU A 297 2.17 -33.44 7.18
N VAL A 298 2.60 -33.94 6.02
CA VAL A 298 3.85 -33.50 5.35
C VAL A 298 3.61 -32.72 4.06
N GLY A 299 2.38 -32.73 3.55
CA GLY A 299 1.99 -32.10 2.31
C GLY A 299 2.58 -32.73 1.04
N TYR A 300 2.42 -32.00 -0.07
CA TYR A 300 2.95 -32.38 -1.38
C TYR A 300 4.31 -31.75 -1.71
N GLY A 301 4.73 -30.77 -0.92
CA GLY A 301 6.02 -30.07 -1.05
C GLY A 301 5.87 -28.67 -1.66
N PRO A 302 6.90 -27.82 -1.56
CA PRO A 302 6.84 -26.44 -2.04
C PRO A 302 6.60 -26.40 -3.56
N GLU A 303 5.77 -25.45 -4.01
CA GLU A 303 5.38 -25.26 -5.41
C GLU A 303 4.62 -26.44 -6.07
N ALA A 304 4.14 -27.41 -5.28
CA ALA A 304 3.41 -28.57 -5.83
C ALA A 304 1.94 -28.27 -6.14
N MET A 305 1.40 -27.16 -5.62
CA MET A 305 0.00 -26.77 -5.79
C MET A 305 -0.48 -26.82 -7.24
N TYR A 306 0.27 -26.22 -8.17
CA TYR A 306 -0.12 -26.16 -9.58
C TYR A 306 -0.34 -27.56 -10.20
N VAL A 307 0.31 -28.58 -9.66
CA VAL A 307 0.21 -29.98 -10.12
C VAL A 307 -0.86 -30.74 -9.33
N ALA A 308 -0.81 -30.69 -8.00
CA ALA A 308 -1.66 -31.50 -7.12
C ALA A 308 -3.10 -30.98 -7.02
N TYR A 309 -3.31 -29.67 -7.16
CA TYR A 309 -4.58 -29.00 -6.91
C TYR A 309 -5.65 -29.27 -7.97
N ASN A 310 -5.27 -29.61 -9.21
CA ASN A 310 -6.21 -29.66 -10.33
C ASN A 310 -7.38 -30.64 -10.12
N LYS A 311 -7.16 -31.77 -9.42
CA LYS A 311 -8.25 -32.73 -9.08
C LYS A 311 -9.28 -32.13 -8.11
N PHE A 312 -8.87 -31.13 -7.33
CA PHE A 312 -9.67 -30.48 -6.29
C PHE A 312 -10.18 -29.09 -6.68
N TYR A 313 -9.92 -28.67 -7.92
CA TYR A 313 -10.33 -27.39 -8.46
C TYR A 313 -11.86 -27.22 -8.43
N PRO A 314 -12.42 -26.26 -7.67
CA PRO A 314 -13.87 -26.03 -7.64
C PRO A 314 -14.37 -25.51 -9.00
N PRO A 315 -15.44 -26.08 -9.59
CA PRO A 315 -15.96 -25.62 -10.88
C PRO A 315 -16.35 -24.12 -10.90
N GLU A 316 -16.84 -23.59 -9.77
CA GLU A 316 -17.16 -22.17 -9.60
C GLU A 316 -15.93 -21.26 -9.79
N LEU A 317 -14.72 -21.73 -9.46
CA LEU A 317 -13.51 -20.93 -9.64
C LEU A 317 -13.25 -20.62 -11.12
N GLY A 318 -13.59 -21.55 -12.02
CA GLY A 318 -13.45 -21.38 -13.47
C GLY A 318 -14.45 -20.41 -14.11
N THR A 319 -15.45 -19.94 -13.36
CA THR A 319 -16.35 -18.85 -13.81
C THR A 319 -15.87 -17.48 -13.35
N LEU A 320 -15.00 -17.42 -12.33
CA LEU A 320 -14.46 -16.21 -11.76
C LEU A 320 -13.08 -15.84 -12.30
N GLU A 321 -12.25 -16.84 -12.60
CA GLU A 321 -10.93 -16.65 -13.22
C GLU A 321 -10.95 -16.99 -14.71
N SER A 322 -9.84 -16.69 -15.41
CA SER A 322 -9.68 -17.12 -16.80
C SER A 322 -9.74 -18.65 -16.88
N ARG A 323 -10.35 -19.20 -17.95
CA ARG A 323 -10.50 -20.65 -18.11
C ARG A 323 -9.19 -21.46 -18.10
N ASN A 324 -8.06 -20.80 -18.34
CA ASN A 324 -6.73 -21.38 -18.33
C ASN A 324 -5.92 -21.02 -17.07
N ALA A 325 -6.51 -20.26 -16.14
CA ALA A 325 -5.88 -19.93 -14.87
C ALA A 325 -6.02 -21.12 -13.93
N THR A 326 -4.89 -21.57 -13.41
CA THR A 326 -4.78 -22.63 -12.42
C THR A 326 -3.98 -22.07 -11.25
N PRO A 327 -4.50 -22.11 -10.02
CA PRO A 327 -3.81 -21.56 -8.86
C PRO A 327 -2.44 -22.22 -8.66
N ASP A 328 -1.40 -21.40 -8.57
CA ASP A 328 -0.04 -21.78 -8.21
C ASP A 328 0.25 -21.60 -6.72
N ARG A 329 -0.58 -20.81 -6.02
CA ARG A 329 -0.51 -20.52 -4.58
C ARG A 329 -1.89 -20.48 -3.93
N SER A 330 -1.95 -20.86 -2.66
CA SER A 330 -3.16 -20.82 -1.85
C SER A 330 -3.39 -19.45 -1.23
N HIS A 331 -2.37 -18.57 -1.22
CA HIS A 331 -2.38 -17.30 -0.47
C HIS A 331 -2.62 -17.48 1.03
N ASN A 332 -2.18 -18.63 1.57
CA ASN A 332 -2.20 -18.96 2.98
C ASN A 332 -0.97 -19.83 3.29
N GLU A 333 -0.07 -19.35 4.14
CA GLU A 333 1.20 -20.03 4.46
C GLU A 333 1.00 -21.47 4.97
N MET A 334 -0.06 -21.73 5.73
CA MET A 334 -0.34 -23.08 6.23
C MET A 334 -0.72 -24.03 5.09
N PHE A 335 -1.54 -23.55 4.15
CA PHE A 335 -1.95 -24.37 3.00
C PHE A 335 -0.80 -24.51 2.00
N ASP A 336 -0.02 -23.45 1.73
CA ASP A 336 1.16 -23.51 0.87
C ASP A 336 2.26 -24.44 1.42
N ALA A 337 2.31 -24.67 2.73
CA ALA A 337 3.21 -25.64 3.33
C ALA A 337 2.74 -27.10 3.16
N LEU A 338 1.43 -27.32 2.97
CA LEU A 338 0.81 -28.65 2.92
C LEU A 338 0.34 -29.06 1.52
N VAL A 339 0.39 -28.17 0.54
CA VAL A 339 -0.12 -28.35 -0.83
C VAL A 339 0.98 -28.15 -1.85
#